data_AF-A0AA35QR48-F1
#
_entry.id   AF-A0AA35QR48-F1
#
_cell.length_a   1.000
_cell.length_b   1.000
_cell.length_c   1.000
_cell.angle_alpha   90.00
_cell.angle_beta   90.00
_cell.angle_gamma   90.00
#
_symmetry.space_group_name_H-M   'P 1'
#
loop_
_entity.id
_entity.type
_entity.pdbx_description
1 polymer ?
#
loop_
_entity_poly.entity_id
_entity_poly.type
_entity_poly.pdbx_seq_one_letter_code
_entity_poly.pdbx_strand_id
1 'polypeptide(L)'
;IKVTMVITYLLLMAGKSSHLWLLETALIGQLNHVRVVDGSRTFNEAIVGPTVKKAVSAHAVVGSKGQDVNGNHASEGCLQMSSKTSRSDRVAIEPGVPRETDEFCKTGRYNLSPSIFFCATPPDDGNLCRYYKHDANFCYKLPDNVTYEEGALIEPLSVGIHACRRAGVTLGSKVLICGAGPIGLVSLLIAKAMGAAQVVITDLSAPRLEKAKEIGADFAVQIKSESPEEVAHLVEQALGCMPDITVECTGAQAAIQTGIYATRSGGTLVLVGLGPEMVTLPIVNAAVREVDIRGVFRYCNTWPMAIAMLASKKVNVQPLVTHRFPLEKAMEAFEATKKGLGIKIMLKCDPSDQNP
;
A
#
# COMPACT_ATOMS: atom_id res chain seq x y z
N ILE A 1 18.11 -12.36 -26.76
CA ILE A 1 16.83 -12.24 -27.50
C ILE A 1 16.23 -10.88 -27.15
N LYS A 2 16.31 -9.94 -28.10
CA LYS A 2 15.85 -8.55 -27.99
C LYS A 2 14.37 -8.46 -28.40
N VAL A 3 13.42 -8.64 -27.48
CA VAL A 3 11.98 -8.35 -27.72
C VAL A 3 11.26 -8.06 -26.39
N THR A 4 11.44 -6.89 -25.73
CA THR A 4 10.51 -6.48 -24.63
C THR A 4 10.55 -4.99 -24.22
N MET A 5 10.75 -4.05 -25.15
CA MET A 5 10.74 -2.60 -24.81
C MET A 5 9.46 -1.86 -25.23
N VAL A 6 8.53 -2.53 -25.92
CA VAL A 6 7.44 -1.85 -26.64
C VAL A 6 6.10 -1.87 -25.88
N ILE A 7 5.89 -2.78 -24.94
CA ILE A 7 4.55 -2.96 -24.33
C ILE A 7 4.29 -1.98 -23.17
N THR A 8 5.29 -1.63 -22.35
CA THR A 8 5.12 -0.72 -21.21
C THR A 8 4.87 0.73 -21.63
N TYR A 9 5.55 1.19 -22.69
CA TYR A 9 5.36 2.54 -23.24
C TYR A 9 4.00 2.67 -23.96
N LEU A 10 3.53 1.61 -24.63
CA LEU A 10 2.19 1.57 -25.23
C LEU A 10 1.07 1.50 -24.18
N LEU A 11 1.29 0.89 -23.02
CA LEU A 11 0.27 0.83 -21.94
C LEU A 11 0.12 2.15 -21.17
N LEU A 12 1.22 2.89 -20.99
CA LEU A 12 1.19 4.25 -20.44
C LEU A 12 0.52 5.25 -21.41
N MET A 13 0.74 5.11 -22.72
CA MET A 13 0.14 5.97 -23.75
C MET A 13 -1.30 5.56 -24.14
N ALA A 14 -1.75 4.36 -23.77
CA ALA A 14 -3.09 3.85 -24.11
C ALA A 14 -4.14 4.03 -23.00
N GLY A 15 -3.88 4.82 -21.96
CA GLY A 15 -4.87 5.11 -20.90
C GLY A 15 -5.30 3.89 -20.07
N LYS A 16 -4.48 2.82 -20.03
CA LYS A 16 -4.73 1.58 -19.26
C LYS A 16 -3.87 1.50 -17.98
N SER A 17 -3.72 2.63 -17.29
CA SER A 17 -2.96 2.79 -16.04
C SER A 17 -3.55 2.01 -14.85
N SER A 18 -4.86 1.71 -14.86
CA SER A 18 -5.56 1.07 -13.74
C SER A 18 -5.14 -0.38 -13.45
N HIS A 19 -4.63 -1.13 -14.45
CA HIS A 19 -4.26 -2.54 -14.27
C HIS A 19 -2.88 -2.77 -13.66
N LEU A 20 -1.93 -1.82 -13.76
CA LEU A 20 -0.61 -1.97 -13.15
C LEU A 20 -0.66 -1.77 -11.62
N TRP A 21 -1.47 -0.83 -11.13
CA TRP A 21 -1.62 -0.54 -9.70
C TRP A 21 -2.31 -1.64 -8.89
N LEU A 22 -3.30 -2.33 -9.50
CA LEU A 22 -3.97 -3.49 -8.88
C LEU A 22 -3.00 -4.66 -8.64
N LEU A 23 -1.94 -4.79 -9.43
CA LEU A 23 -0.90 -5.82 -9.25
C LEU A 23 0.11 -5.43 -8.16
N GLU A 24 0.48 -4.14 -8.09
CA GLU A 24 1.38 -3.58 -7.06
C GLU A 24 0.80 -3.68 -5.64
N THR A 25 -0.51 -3.54 -5.50
CA THR A 25 -1.18 -3.59 -4.19
C THR A 25 -1.64 -4.99 -3.78
N ALA A 26 -1.42 -6.04 -4.58
CA ALA A 26 -1.87 -7.40 -4.27
C ALA A 26 -0.71 -8.39 -4.00
N LEU A 27 0.51 -8.05 -4.43
CA LEU A 27 1.72 -8.84 -4.21
C LEU A 27 2.71 -8.08 -3.36
N ILE A 28 3.19 -8.72 -2.30
CA ILE A 28 4.23 -8.17 -1.43
C ILE A 28 5.31 -9.22 -1.28
N GLY A 29 6.57 -8.87 -1.57
CA GLY A 29 7.71 -9.76 -1.35
C GLY A 29 8.30 -9.53 0.04
N GLN A 30 8.63 -10.59 0.76
CA GLN A 30 9.40 -10.59 2.00
C GLN A 30 10.85 -10.98 1.68
N LEU A 31 11.76 -10.02 1.76
CA LEU A 31 13.21 -10.22 1.64
C LEU A 31 13.85 -10.32 2.99
N ASN A 32 14.58 -11.37 3.32
CA ASN A 32 15.32 -11.35 4.59
C ASN A 32 16.67 -10.60 4.50
N HIS A 33 17.17 -10.19 3.32
CA HIS A 33 18.46 -9.50 3.22
C HIS A 33 18.41 -8.15 2.50
N VAL A 34 18.77 -7.08 3.22
CA VAL A 34 18.96 -5.73 2.68
C VAL A 34 20.24 -5.12 3.20
N ARG A 35 20.96 -4.51 2.26
CA ARG A 35 22.11 -3.66 2.54
C ARG A 35 21.61 -2.24 2.80
N VAL A 36 21.66 -1.81 4.05
CA VAL A 36 21.37 -0.43 4.41
C VAL A 36 22.56 0.45 4.06
N VAL A 37 22.34 1.47 3.23
CA VAL A 37 23.38 2.43 2.82
C VAL A 37 23.11 3.78 3.50
N ASP A 38 24.17 4.40 4.03
CA ASP A 38 24.10 5.72 4.65
C ASP A 38 23.81 6.81 3.61
N GLY A 39 22.89 7.73 3.92
CA GLY A 39 22.26 8.69 2.99
C GLY A 39 23.19 9.79 2.44
N SER A 40 24.50 9.68 2.66
CA SER A 40 25.52 10.64 2.20
C SER A 40 26.18 10.27 0.86
N ARG A 41 25.84 9.12 0.26
CA ARG A 41 26.48 8.64 -0.99
C ARG A 41 25.50 8.55 -2.15
N THR A 42 25.88 9.16 -3.27
CA THR A 42 25.17 9.13 -4.55
C THR A 42 24.83 7.70 -4.99
N PHE A 43 23.57 7.50 -5.40
CA PHE A 43 23.00 6.25 -5.91
C PHE A 43 23.64 5.82 -7.24
N ASN A 44 24.87 5.33 -7.22
CA ASN A 44 25.43 4.60 -8.36
C ASN A 44 25.63 3.14 -7.98
N GLU A 45 25.13 2.26 -8.83
CA GLU A 45 25.40 0.82 -8.90
C GLU A 45 24.83 -0.03 -7.76
N ALA A 46 23.64 -0.59 -7.98
CA ALA A 46 23.21 -1.80 -7.29
C ALA A 46 24.01 -2.99 -7.85
N ILE A 47 24.45 -3.90 -6.99
CA ILE A 47 24.93 -5.21 -7.42
C ILE A 47 23.69 -6.03 -7.74
N VAL A 48 23.38 -6.15 -9.02
CA VAL A 48 22.16 -6.76 -9.52
C VAL A 48 22.41 -8.24 -9.80
N GLY A 49 21.92 -9.12 -8.92
CA GLY A 49 21.67 -10.54 -9.26
C GLY A 49 20.50 -10.64 -10.26
N PRO A 50 20.14 -11.84 -10.77
CA PRO A 50 19.09 -11.97 -11.80
C PRO A 50 17.74 -11.40 -11.31
N THR A 51 17.40 -10.19 -11.75
CA THR A 51 16.15 -9.49 -11.40
C THR A 51 15.00 -9.93 -12.30
N VAL A 52 13.82 -10.12 -11.71
CA VAL A 52 12.56 -10.07 -12.47
C VAL A 52 12.29 -8.59 -12.79
N LYS A 53 12.63 -8.14 -14.00
CA LYS A 53 12.52 -6.75 -14.48
C LYS A 53 11.08 -6.28 -14.75
N LYS A 54 10.11 -6.56 -13.87
CA LYS A 54 8.71 -6.15 -14.11
C LYS A 54 8.12 -5.37 -12.92
N ALA A 55 7.38 -4.32 -13.29
CA ALA A 55 6.78 -3.27 -12.49
C ALA A 55 5.85 -3.78 -11.39
N VAL A 56 6.44 -4.18 -10.27
CA VAL A 56 5.72 -4.69 -9.11
C VAL A 56 6.50 -4.28 -7.86
N SER A 57 5.89 -3.39 -7.09
CA SER A 57 6.37 -3.01 -5.78
C SER A 57 6.19 -4.19 -4.83
N ALA A 58 7.20 -5.04 -4.72
CA ALA A 58 7.35 -5.87 -3.53
C ALA A 58 7.74 -4.93 -2.37
N HIS A 59 7.16 -5.13 -1.19
CA HIS A 59 7.47 -4.34 0.00
C HIS A 59 8.04 -5.26 1.05
N ALA A 60 9.36 -5.27 1.13
CA ALA A 60 10.04 -6.28 1.91
C ALA A 60 10.33 -5.88 3.35
N VAL A 61 10.40 -6.93 4.17
CA VAL A 61 10.92 -6.88 5.53
C VAL A 61 12.06 -7.85 5.66
N VAL A 62 13.14 -7.34 6.23
CA VAL A 62 14.52 -7.81 6.21
C VAL A 62 14.93 -8.28 7.57
N GLY A 63 15.72 -9.34 7.70
CA GLY A 63 16.54 -9.61 8.88
C GLY A 63 17.62 -10.65 8.57
N SER A 64 18.87 -10.41 8.97
CA SER A 64 19.95 -11.39 8.75
C SER A 64 20.17 -12.27 10.00
N LYS A 65 20.38 -13.57 9.77
CA LYS A 65 21.13 -14.42 10.70
C LYS A 65 22.58 -14.46 10.21
N GLY A 66 23.49 -13.84 10.94
CA GLY A 66 24.92 -14.08 10.73
C GLY A 66 25.30 -15.44 11.32
N GLN A 67 25.74 -16.38 10.48
CA GLN A 67 26.65 -17.42 10.94
C GLN A 67 28.08 -16.87 10.75
N ASP A 68 28.88 -16.94 11.81
CA ASP A 68 30.33 -16.69 11.73
C ASP A 68 30.96 -17.75 10.83
N VAL A 69 31.20 -17.41 9.56
CA VAL A 69 32.02 -18.23 8.67
C VAL A 69 33.45 -17.72 8.77
N ASN A 70 34.20 -18.26 9.73
CA ASN A 70 35.66 -18.18 9.69
C ASN A 70 36.14 -18.96 8.46
N GLY A 71 36.58 -18.27 7.41
CA GLY A 71 37.12 -18.90 6.22
C GLY A 71 37.70 -17.90 5.23
N ASN A 72 39.03 -17.82 5.20
CA ASN A 72 39.83 -16.96 4.33
C ASN A 72 39.47 -17.05 2.83
N HIS A 73 39.59 -15.90 2.16
CA HIS A 73 39.79 -15.70 0.71
C HIS A 73 38.60 -15.90 -0.24
N ALA A 74 37.71 -14.92 -0.26
CA ALA A 74 37.17 -14.33 -1.49
C ALA A 74 36.83 -12.86 -1.20
N SER A 75 36.97 -11.97 -2.18
CA SER A 75 36.77 -10.53 -2.04
C SER A 75 35.31 -10.17 -1.66
N GLU A 76 34.99 -10.26 -0.38
CA GLU A 76 33.74 -9.82 0.20
C GLU A 76 33.68 -8.29 0.21
N GLY A 77 32.83 -7.72 -0.64
CA GLY A 77 32.55 -6.29 -0.64
C GLY A 77 32.03 -5.85 0.73
N CYS A 78 32.86 -5.07 1.43
CA CYS A 78 32.59 -4.55 2.77
C CYS A 78 31.15 -4.02 2.94
N LEU A 79 30.36 -4.72 3.77
CA LEU A 79 29.01 -4.36 4.22
C LEU A 79 29.12 -3.23 5.25
N GLN A 80 29.10 -1.98 4.79
CA GLN A 80 29.13 -0.78 5.64
C GLN A 80 27.68 -0.32 5.92
N MET A 81 27.26 -0.42 7.19
CA MET A 81 25.91 -0.06 7.70
C MET A 81 25.93 1.34 8.35
N SER A 82 24.76 1.99 8.44
CA SER A 82 24.60 3.24 9.20
C SER A 82 24.64 3.00 10.72
N SER A 83 24.91 4.03 11.53
CA SER A 83 24.94 3.94 13.01
C SER A 83 23.59 3.61 13.66
N LYS A 84 22.48 3.63 12.91
CA LYS A 84 21.11 3.38 13.42
C LYS A 84 20.65 1.93 13.31
N THR A 85 21.31 1.09 12.51
CA THR A 85 20.88 -0.29 12.22
C THR A 85 22.07 -1.26 12.28
N SER A 86 21.86 -2.43 12.87
CA SER A 86 22.83 -3.51 12.99
C SER A 86 22.56 -4.63 11.98
N ARG A 87 23.56 -5.49 11.73
CA ARG A 87 23.43 -6.61 10.77
C ARG A 87 22.26 -7.55 11.13
N SER A 88 21.95 -7.73 12.40
CA SER A 88 20.89 -8.64 12.87
C SER A 88 19.49 -8.03 12.94
N ASP A 89 19.33 -6.74 12.65
CA ASP A 89 18.03 -6.09 12.83
C ASP A 89 17.01 -6.55 11.80
N ARG A 90 15.79 -6.81 12.28
CA ARG A 90 14.64 -6.94 11.40
C ARG A 90 14.13 -5.56 11.02
N VAL A 91 13.94 -5.24 9.74
CA VAL A 91 13.47 -3.91 9.30
C VAL A 91 12.36 -3.99 8.26
N ALA A 92 11.37 -3.10 8.35
CA ALA A 92 10.41 -2.82 7.28
C ALA A 92 10.90 -1.66 6.41
N ILE A 93 10.78 -1.80 5.10
CA ILE A 93 11.29 -0.83 4.12
C ILE A 93 10.16 0.12 3.70
N GLU A 94 10.38 1.42 3.82
CA GLU A 94 9.59 2.43 3.14
C GLU A 94 10.12 2.66 1.74
N PRO A 95 9.37 2.32 0.67
CA PRO A 95 9.92 2.25 -0.68
C PRO A 95 10.28 3.61 -1.31
N GLY A 96 9.75 4.71 -0.76
CA GLY A 96 9.86 6.06 -1.29
C GLY A 96 10.95 6.87 -0.60
N VAL A 97 12.07 7.11 -1.28
CA VAL A 97 13.21 7.89 -0.76
C VAL A 97 13.40 9.15 -1.60
N PRO A 98 13.26 10.35 -1.04
CA PRO A 98 13.60 11.57 -1.75
C PRO A 98 15.09 11.58 -2.12
N ARG A 99 15.42 11.84 -3.39
CA ARG A 99 16.82 11.93 -3.82
C ARG A 99 17.51 13.20 -3.33
N GLU A 100 16.73 14.23 -3.02
CA GLU A 100 17.20 15.53 -2.56
C GLU A 100 16.26 16.09 -1.48
N THR A 101 16.75 17.05 -0.69
CA THR A 101 15.95 17.74 0.32
C THR A 101 15.28 18.99 -0.28
N ASP A 102 14.26 18.77 -1.12
CA ASP A 102 13.45 19.82 -1.74
C ASP A 102 12.42 20.45 -0.77
N GLU A 103 11.61 21.40 -1.26
CA GLU A 103 10.58 22.06 -0.45
C GLU A 103 9.47 21.11 0.03
N PHE A 104 9.14 20.06 -0.72
CA PHE A 104 8.18 19.06 -0.27
C PHE A 104 8.75 18.26 0.90
N CYS A 105 10.04 17.94 0.87
CA CYS A 105 10.72 17.30 1.99
C CYS A 105 10.75 18.20 3.23
N LYS A 106 11.13 19.47 3.06
CA LYS A 106 11.20 20.45 4.17
C LYS A 106 9.86 20.72 4.83
N THR A 107 8.78 20.68 4.06
CA THR A 107 7.40 20.86 4.57
C THR A 107 6.78 19.55 5.09
N GLY A 108 7.53 18.44 5.13
CA GLY A 108 7.08 17.16 5.66
C GLY A 108 6.19 16.34 4.70
N ARG A 109 6.10 16.75 3.42
CA ARG A 109 5.31 16.11 2.36
C ARG A 109 6.20 15.48 1.29
N TYR A 110 7.26 14.80 1.72
CA TYR A 110 8.29 14.22 0.85
C TYR A 110 7.76 13.25 -0.22
N ASN A 111 6.57 12.69 -0.01
CA ASN A 111 5.88 11.84 -0.99
C ASN A 111 5.52 12.56 -2.28
N LEU A 112 5.53 13.91 -2.27
CA LEU A 112 5.30 14.76 -3.43
C LEU A 112 6.59 15.24 -4.09
N SER A 113 7.77 14.85 -3.58
CA SER A 113 9.05 15.22 -4.18
C SER A 113 9.11 14.70 -5.64
N PRO A 114 9.31 15.58 -6.64
CA PRO A 114 9.33 15.17 -8.04
C PRO A 114 10.46 14.18 -8.37
N SER A 115 11.56 14.25 -7.63
CA SER A 115 12.73 13.41 -7.81
C SER A 115 12.76 12.23 -6.84
N ILE A 116 11.63 11.85 -6.23
CA ILE A 116 11.56 10.71 -5.32
C ILE A 116 11.96 9.40 -6.02
N PHE A 117 12.85 8.63 -5.41
CA PHE A 117 13.08 7.23 -5.75
C PHE A 117 11.91 6.41 -5.23
N PHE A 118 11.33 5.53 -6.03
CA PHE A 118 10.28 4.64 -5.53
C PHE A 118 10.40 3.23 -6.11
N CYS A 119 10.53 2.24 -5.22
CA CYS A 119 10.67 0.83 -5.62
C CYS A 119 9.64 0.42 -6.68
N ALA A 120 10.13 -0.12 -7.80
CA ALA A 120 9.35 -0.66 -8.91
C ALA A 120 8.49 0.34 -9.71
N THR A 121 8.64 1.65 -9.47
CA THR A 121 8.12 2.68 -10.38
C THR A 121 9.20 3.01 -11.41
N PRO A 122 9.02 2.70 -12.70
CA PRO A 122 10.07 2.96 -13.70
C PRO A 122 10.55 4.41 -13.68
N PRO A 123 11.87 4.66 -13.73
CA PRO A 123 12.95 3.71 -14.04
C PRO A 123 13.52 2.94 -12.83
N ASP A 124 12.96 3.11 -11.64
CA ASP A 124 13.51 2.58 -10.40
C ASP A 124 13.22 1.08 -10.20
N ASP A 125 14.28 0.31 -10.00
CA ASP A 125 14.18 -1.12 -9.71
C ASP A 125 13.44 -1.37 -8.39
N GLY A 126 12.63 -2.44 -8.38
CA GLY A 126 11.98 -2.95 -7.17
C GLY A 126 12.89 -3.81 -6.31
N ASN A 127 12.34 -4.29 -5.20
CA ASN A 127 13.07 -5.11 -4.23
C ASN A 127 12.69 -6.61 -4.27
N LEU A 128 11.98 -7.09 -5.28
CA LEU A 128 11.66 -8.53 -5.41
C LEU A 128 12.88 -9.33 -5.91
N CYS A 129 13.86 -9.52 -5.04
CA CYS A 129 15.14 -10.19 -5.33
C CYS A 129 15.63 -11.00 -4.11
N ARG A 130 16.93 -11.25 -3.94
CA ARG A 130 17.48 -11.87 -2.71
C ARG A 130 18.13 -10.85 -1.79
N TYR A 131 18.81 -9.88 -2.39
CA TYR A 131 19.53 -8.82 -1.72
C TYR A 131 19.16 -7.50 -2.37
N TYR A 132 18.76 -6.53 -1.57
CA TYR A 132 18.40 -5.20 -2.04
C TYR A 132 19.12 -4.13 -1.22
N LYS A 133 19.43 -2.96 -1.78
CA LYS A 133 20.04 -1.86 -1.02
C LYS A 133 19.06 -0.72 -0.87
N HIS A 134 19.03 -0.08 0.30
CA HIS A 134 18.08 1.01 0.55
C HIS A 134 18.62 2.03 1.55
N ASP A 135 18.02 3.23 1.56
CA ASP A 135 18.39 4.30 2.49
C ASP A 135 18.06 3.91 3.93
N ALA A 136 19.01 4.17 4.84
CA ALA A 136 18.89 3.83 6.24
C ALA A 136 17.72 4.50 6.97
N ASN A 137 17.39 5.74 6.60
CA ASN A 137 16.33 6.50 7.25
C ASN A 137 14.94 5.99 6.85
N PHE A 138 14.86 5.20 5.79
CA PHE A 138 13.64 4.57 5.28
C PHE A 138 13.62 3.06 5.56
N CYS A 139 14.53 2.56 6.40
CA CYS A 139 14.54 1.21 6.94
C CYS A 139 14.19 1.25 8.43
N TYR A 140 13.00 0.79 8.81
CA TYR A 140 12.49 0.91 10.17
C TYR A 140 12.55 -0.40 10.91
N LYS A 141 13.23 -0.44 12.07
CA LYS A 141 13.36 -1.65 12.89
C LYS A 141 11.99 -2.17 13.35
N LEU A 142 11.77 -3.46 13.14
CA LEU A 142 10.61 -4.17 13.65
C LEU A 142 10.85 -4.66 15.08
N PRO A 143 9.87 -4.48 15.99
CA PRO A 143 9.85 -5.16 17.28
C PRO A 143 9.80 -6.69 17.13
N ASP A 144 10.22 -7.41 18.17
CA ASP A 144 10.29 -8.88 18.17
C ASP A 144 8.91 -9.54 17.96
N ASN A 145 7.85 -8.89 18.43
CA ASN A 145 6.46 -9.37 18.32
C ASN A 145 5.75 -8.96 17.01
N VAL A 146 6.47 -8.38 16.05
CA VAL A 146 5.96 -8.06 14.70
C VAL A 146 6.65 -8.97 13.69
N THR A 147 5.88 -9.75 12.93
CA THR A 147 6.43 -10.69 11.95
C THR A 147 6.93 -9.99 10.68
N TYR A 148 7.60 -10.73 9.81
CA TYR A 148 8.05 -10.19 8.53
C TYR A 148 6.86 -9.86 7.61
N GLU A 149 5.85 -10.70 7.53
CA GLU A 149 4.63 -10.44 6.77
C GLU A 149 3.87 -9.24 7.31
N GLU A 150 3.78 -9.07 8.64
CA GLU A 150 3.18 -7.89 9.25
C GLU A 150 3.94 -6.63 8.86
N GLY A 151 5.27 -6.64 8.91
CA GLY A 151 6.04 -5.49 8.47
C GLY A 151 5.93 -5.23 6.95
N ALA A 152 5.70 -6.26 6.15
CA ALA A 152 5.58 -6.15 4.70
C ALA A 152 4.23 -5.49 4.36
N LEU A 153 3.21 -5.80 5.17
CA LEU A 153 1.89 -5.17 5.15
C LEU A 153 1.87 -3.73 5.69
N ILE A 154 2.96 -3.22 6.27
CA ILE A 154 3.04 -1.80 6.66
C ILE A 154 2.84 -0.90 5.45
N GLU A 155 3.29 -1.31 4.27
CA GLU A 155 3.16 -0.48 3.08
C GLU A 155 1.70 -0.23 2.66
N PRO A 156 0.87 -1.26 2.41
CA PRO A 156 -0.54 -1.00 2.11
C PRO A 156 -1.27 -0.40 3.32
N LEU A 157 -0.90 -0.77 4.55
CA LEU A 157 -1.46 -0.16 5.74
C LEU A 157 -1.17 1.35 5.80
N SER A 158 0.00 1.78 5.33
CA SER A 158 0.40 3.19 5.24
C SER A 158 -0.47 3.98 4.27
N VAL A 159 -0.96 3.36 3.19
CA VAL A 159 -1.96 3.99 2.30
C VAL A 159 -3.24 4.25 3.09
N GLY A 160 -3.72 3.27 3.87
CA GLY A 160 -4.89 3.44 4.74
C GLY A 160 -4.70 4.54 5.80
N ILE A 161 -3.53 4.58 6.46
CA ILE A 161 -3.16 5.63 7.43
C ILE A 161 -3.19 6.99 6.77
N HIS A 162 -2.55 7.14 5.62
CA HIS A 162 -2.49 8.43 4.94
C HIS A 162 -3.86 8.87 4.43
N ALA A 163 -4.67 7.96 3.87
CA ALA A 163 -6.03 8.24 3.44
C ALA A 163 -6.92 8.71 4.60
N CYS A 164 -6.91 8.00 5.74
CA CYS A 164 -7.70 8.39 6.91
C CYS A 164 -7.22 9.72 7.52
N ARG A 165 -5.91 9.98 7.54
CA ARG A 165 -5.36 11.29 7.93
C ARG A 165 -5.81 12.41 6.99
N ARG A 166 -5.74 12.20 5.67
CA ARG A 166 -6.17 13.17 4.65
C ARG A 166 -7.68 13.44 4.72
N ALA A 167 -8.46 12.43 5.09
CA ALA A 167 -9.89 12.53 5.29
C ALA A 167 -10.29 13.23 6.59
N GLY A 168 -9.40 13.26 7.59
CA GLY A 168 -9.73 13.74 8.93
C GLY A 168 -10.55 12.74 9.76
N VAL A 169 -10.36 11.43 9.54
CA VAL A 169 -11.00 10.40 10.38
C VAL A 169 -10.58 10.62 11.83
N THR A 170 -11.55 10.61 12.73
CA THR A 170 -11.34 10.80 14.17
C THR A 170 -12.38 10.02 14.97
N LEU A 171 -12.29 10.13 16.30
CA LEU A 171 -13.24 9.51 17.21
C LEU A 171 -14.67 9.96 16.88
N GLY A 172 -15.56 8.98 16.68
CA GLY A 172 -16.97 9.24 16.39
C GLY A 172 -17.33 9.33 14.90
N SER A 173 -16.35 9.41 14.00
CA SER A 173 -16.61 9.53 12.55
C SER A 173 -17.47 8.38 12.00
N LYS A 174 -18.35 8.72 11.07
CA LYS A 174 -19.11 7.79 10.20
C LYS A 174 -18.42 7.74 8.85
N VAL A 175 -17.93 6.58 8.45
CA VAL A 175 -17.05 6.45 7.28
C VAL A 175 -17.68 5.52 6.24
N LEU A 176 -17.75 6.00 5.00
CA LEU A 176 -17.98 5.17 3.81
C LEU A 176 -16.63 4.78 3.19
N ILE A 177 -16.45 3.52 2.85
CA ILE A 177 -15.32 3.03 2.07
C ILE A 177 -15.85 2.41 0.77
N CYS A 178 -15.47 2.96 -0.37
CA CYS A 178 -15.82 2.39 -1.67
C CYS A 178 -14.75 1.40 -2.11
N GLY A 179 -15.09 0.13 -2.25
CA GLY A 179 -14.21 -0.98 -2.62
C GLY A 179 -13.71 -1.77 -1.42
N ALA A 180 -13.86 -3.09 -1.47
CA ALA A 180 -13.36 -4.08 -0.51
C ALA A 180 -12.15 -4.87 -1.05
N GLY A 181 -11.36 -4.25 -1.94
CA GLY A 181 -10.01 -4.70 -2.27
C GLY A 181 -9.02 -4.45 -1.12
N PRO A 182 -7.74 -4.85 -1.26
CA PRO A 182 -6.74 -4.72 -0.20
C PRO A 182 -6.65 -3.30 0.39
N ILE A 183 -6.72 -2.26 -0.46
CA ILE A 183 -6.67 -0.85 -0.04
C ILE A 183 -7.91 -0.43 0.76
N GLY A 184 -9.09 -0.92 0.36
CA GLY A 184 -10.32 -0.70 1.12
C GLY A 184 -10.28 -1.37 2.49
N LEU A 185 -9.79 -2.61 2.55
CA LEU A 185 -9.68 -3.39 3.79
C LEU A 185 -8.68 -2.78 4.77
N VAL A 186 -7.52 -2.30 4.32
CA VAL A 186 -6.59 -1.57 5.22
C VAL A 186 -7.15 -0.21 5.64
N SER A 187 -7.88 0.49 4.76
CA SER A 187 -8.57 1.74 5.14
C SER A 187 -9.64 1.50 6.20
N LEU A 188 -10.37 0.38 6.12
CA LEU A 188 -11.32 -0.07 7.14
C LEU A 188 -10.63 -0.30 8.48
N LEU A 189 -9.56 -1.10 8.50
CA LEU A 189 -8.80 -1.39 9.71
C LEU A 189 -8.28 -0.11 10.39
N ILE A 190 -7.76 0.83 9.59
CA ILE A 190 -7.26 2.10 10.11
C ILE A 190 -8.41 2.99 10.58
N ALA A 191 -9.52 3.11 9.84
CA ALA A 191 -10.64 3.92 10.26
C ALA A 191 -11.18 3.47 11.64
N LYS A 192 -11.33 2.15 11.83
CA LYS A 192 -11.71 1.58 13.14
C LYS A 192 -10.66 1.87 14.21
N ALA A 193 -9.37 1.69 13.91
CA ALA A 193 -8.28 1.97 14.85
C ALA A 193 -8.15 3.46 15.24
N MET A 194 -8.60 4.37 14.37
CA MET A 194 -8.67 5.82 14.63
C MET A 194 -9.95 6.25 15.38
N GLY A 195 -10.85 5.31 15.69
CA GLY A 195 -12.04 5.57 16.50
C GLY A 195 -13.30 5.90 15.70
N ALA A 196 -13.34 5.57 14.39
CA ALA A 196 -14.58 5.66 13.63
C ALA A 196 -15.68 4.85 14.33
N ALA A 197 -16.81 5.49 14.60
CA ALA A 197 -17.92 4.86 15.30
C ALA A 197 -18.61 3.80 14.44
N GLN A 198 -18.78 4.10 13.15
CA GLN A 198 -19.34 3.16 12.17
C GLN A 198 -18.60 3.29 10.84
N VAL A 199 -18.34 2.15 10.21
CA VAL A 199 -17.76 2.04 8.88
C VAL A 199 -18.68 1.17 8.02
N VAL A 200 -19.13 1.73 6.91
CA VAL A 200 -19.82 1.01 5.84
C VAL A 200 -18.88 0.85 4.65
N ILE A 201 -18.84 -0.35 4.09
CA ILE A 201 -18.01 -0.67 2.93
C ILE A 201 -18.86 -1.16 1.76
N THR A 202 -18.52 -0.74 0.55
CA THR A 202 -19.22 -1.13 -0.68
C THR A 202 -18.29 -1.90 -1.61
N ASP A 203 -18.81 -2.89 -2.33
CA ASP A 203 -18.07 -3.62 -3.37
C ASP A 203 -19.09 -4.37 -4.25
N LEU A 204 -18.65 -4.81 -5.43
CA LEU A 204 -19.43 -5.68 -6.31
C LEU A 204 -19.41 -7.14 -5.81
N SER A 205 -18.34 -7.52 -5.12
CA SER A 205 -18.04 -8.89 -4.70
C SER A 205 -18.55 -9.17 -3.28
N ALA A 206 -19.61 -9.99 -3.18
CA ALA A 206 -20.10 -10.47 -1.89
C ALA A 206 -19.01 -11.17 -1.04
N PRO A 207 -18.15 -12.06 -1.58
CA PRO A 207 -17.05 -12.64 -0.79
C PRO A 207 -16.08 -11.63 -0.18
N ARG A 208 -15.78 -10.52 -0.88
CA ARG A 208 -14.93 -9.45 -0.32
C ARG A 208 -15.63 -8.68 0.79
N LEU A 209 -16.93 -8.47 0.67
CA LEU A 209 -17.75 -7.81 1.69
C LEU A 209 -17.88 -8.66 2.95
N GLU A 210 -18.05 -9.98 2.80
CA GLU A 210 -18.02 -10.89 3.95
C GLU A 210 -16.66 -10.83 4.64
N LYS A 211 -15.56 -10.80 3.87
CA LYS A 211 -14.25 -10.59 4.48
C LYS A 211 -14.14 -9.25 5.22
N ALA A 212 -14.71 -8.19 4.66
CA ALA A 212 -14.69 -6.88 5.31
C ALA A 212 -15.44 -6.90 6.65
N LYS A 213 -16.59 -7.60 6.73
CA LYS A 213 -17.31 -7.82 8.00
C LYS A 213 -16.45 -8.61 9.00
N GLU A 214 -15.81 -9.69 8.57
CA GLU A 214 -14.92 -10.50 9.44
C GLU A 214 -13.83 -9.66 10.12
N ILE A 215 -13.34 -8.61 9.44
CA ILE A 215 -12.24 -7.77 9.94
C ILE A 215 -12.71 -6.43 10.54
N GLY A 216 -14.01 -6.22 10.69
CA GLY A 216 -14.57 -5.13 11.50
C GLY A 216 -15.39 -4.06 10.78
N ALA A 217 -15.84 -4.29 9.54
CA ALA A 217 -16.86 -3.44 8.93
C ALA A 217 -18.18 -3.60 9.69
N ASP A 218 -18.81 -2.47 10.07
CA ASP A 218 -20.10 -2.50 10.77
C ASP A 218 -21.23 -2.82 9.79
N PHE A 219 -21.11 -2.30 8.56
CA PHE A 219 -22.06 -2.56 7.48
C PHE A 219 -21.35 -2.85 6.17
N ALA A 220 -21.99 -3.64 5.31
CA ALA A 220 -21.50 -3.93 3.99
C ALA A 220 -22.66 -3.85 2.98
N VAL A 221 -22.47 -3.11 1.89
CA VAL A 221 -23.49 -2.93 0.84
C VAL A 221 -22.94 -3.48 -0.47
N GLN A 222 -23.59 -4.53 -0.99
CA GLN A 222 -23.24 -5.07 -2.29
C GLN A 222 -23.84 -4.22 -3.40
N ILE A 223 -22.99 -3.73 -4.29
CA ILE A 223 -23.40 -2.95 -5.46
C ILE A 223 -23.63 -3.88 -6.64
N LYS A 224 -24.71 -3.66 -7.38
CA LYS A 224 -25.12 -4.45 -8.54
C LYS A 224 -25.28 -3.53 -9.74
N SER A 225 -26.45 -2.92 -9.87
CA SER A 225 -26.84 -2.09 -11.02
C SER A 225 -27.45 -0.75 -10.61
N GLU A 226 -27.35 -0.40 -9.32
CA GLU A 226 -27.82 0.84 -8.75
C GLU A 226 -27.02 2.03 -9.31
N SER A 227 -27.71 3.15 -9.51
CA SER A 227 -27.12 4.45 -9.80
C SER A 227 -26.33 4.98 -8.60
N PRO A 228 -25.39 5.92 -8.81
CA PRO A 228 -24.60 6.49 -7.72
C PRO A 228 -25.43 7.07 -6.57
N GLU A 229 -26.56 7.71 -6.88
CA GLU A 229 -27.52 8.29 -5.94
C GLU A 229 -28.25 7.21 -5.14
N GLU A 230 -28.66 6.11 -5.79
CA GLU A 230 -29.28 4.96 -5.12
C GLU A 230 -28.29 4.29 -4.15
N VAL A 231 -27.03 4.13 -4.55
CA VAL A 231 -25.98 3.63 -3.65
C VAL A 231 -25.77 4.56 -2.46
N ALA A 232 -25.75 5.88 -2.68
CA ALA A 232 -25.64 6.84 -1.60
C ALA A 232 -26.80 6.73 -0.61
N HIS A 233 -28.02 6.50 -1.11
CA HIS A 233 -29.19 6.27 -0.25
C HIS A 233 -29.09 4.96 0.53
N LEU A 234 -28.64 3.86 -0.09
CA LEU A 234 -28.42 2.58 0.61
C LEU A 234 -27.36 2.71 1.72
N VAL A 235 -26.31 3.49 1.48
CA VAL A 235 -25.28 3.82 2.46
C VAL A 235 -25.87 4.59 3.64
N GLU A 236 -26.66 5.63 3.38
CA GLU A 236 -27.33 6.41 4.41
C GLU A 236 -28.31 5.55 5.23
N GLN A 237 -29.09 4.68 4.58
CA GLN A 237 -29.98 3.73 5.25
C GLN A 237 -29.21 2.78 6.19
N ALA A 238 -28.06 2.25 5.74
CA ALA A 238 -27.25 1.35 6.53
C ALA A 238 -26.65 2.05 7.77
N LEU A 239 -26.18 3.29 7.62
CA LEU A 239 -25.61 4.08 8.72
C LEU A 239 -26.66 4.75 9.60
N GLY A 240 -27.89 4.91 9.11
CA GLY A 240 -28.92 5.78 9.68
C GLY A 240 -28.66 7.28 9.51
N CYS A 241 -27.62 7.65 8.75
CA CYS A 241 -27.22 9.04 8.46
C CYS A 241 -26.20 9.07 7.31
N MET A 242 -25.98 10.26 6.73
CA MET A 242 -24.89 10.46 5.77
C MET A 242 -23.51 10.33 6.46
N PRO A 243 -22.53 9.64 5.85
CA PRO A 243 -21.17 9.57 6.37
C PRO A 243 -20.49 10.95 6.41
N ASP A 244 -19.68 11.18 7.44
CA ASP A 244 -18.81 12.37 7.54
C ASP A 244 -17.72 12.35 6.46
N ILE A 245 -17.26 11.14 6.16
CA ILE A 245 -16.07 10.88 5.36
C ILE A 245 -16.36 9.76 4.38
N THR A 246 -15.90 9.92 3.15
CA THR A 246 -15.81 8.84 2.17
C THR A 246 -14.36 8.60 1.77
N VAL A 247 -13.93 7.35 1.75
CA VAL A 247 -12.63 6.91 1.20
C VAL A 247 -12.89 6.05 -0.03
N GLU A 248 -12.56 6.58 -1.21
CA GLU A 248 -12.80 5.94 -2.50
C GLU A 248 -11.55 5.13 -2.92
N CYS A 249 -11.68 3.80 -2.97
CA CYS A 249 -10.57 2.87 -3.21
C CYS A 249 -10.72 2.05 -4.50
N THR A 250 -11.66 2.40 -5.39
CA THR A 250 -11.91 1.69 -6.65
C THR A 250 -11.38 2.42 -7.87
N GLY A 251 -11.40 3.75 -7.88
CA GLY A 251 -11.12 4.59 -9.04
C GLY A 251 -12.25 4.60 -10.08
N ALA A 252 -13.38 3.92 -9.81
CA ALA A 252 -14.52 3.89 -10.72
C ALA A 252 -15.30 5.20 -10.64
N GLN A 253 -15.61 5.80 -11.80
CA GLN A 253 -16.39 7.05 -11.88
C GLN A 253 -17.68 6.98 -11.05
N ALA A 254 -18.45 5.88 -11.17
CA ALA A 254 -19.69 5.70 -10.43
C ALA A 254 -19.46 5.72 -8.90
N ALA A 255 -18.39 5.11 -8.40
CA ALA A 255 -18.05 5.11 -6.98
C ALA A 255 -17.62 6.49 -6.48
N ILE A 256 -16.91 7.28 -7.32
CA ILE A 256 -16.57 8.67 -7.00
C ILE A 256 -17.85 9.52 -6.94
N GLN A 257 -18.77 9.34 -7.88
CA GLN A 257 -20.08 10.01 -7.88
C GLN A 257 -20.89 9.65 -6.63
N THR A 258 -20.94 8.36 -6.25
CA THR A 258 -21.56 7.90 -5.00
C THR A 258 -20.93 8.60 -3.81
N GLY A 259 -19.60 8.69 -3.75
CA GLY A 259 -18.90 9.37 -2.68
C GLY A 259 -19.29 10.85 -2.57
N ILE A 260 -19.48 11.54 -3.69
CA ILE A 260 -19.98 12.93 -3.68
C ILE A 260 -21.39 12.97 -3.10
N TYR A 261 -22.31 12.16 -3.59
CA TYR A 261 -23.71 12.19 -3.13
C TYR A 261 -23.90 11.71 -1.68
N ALA A 262 -23.11 10.73 -1.24
CA ALA A 262 -23.23 10.13 0.09
C ALA A 262 -22.59 10.98 1.19
N THR A 263 -21.47 11.64 0.91
CA THR A 263 -20.75 12.41 1.94
C THR A 263 -21.60 13.58 2.42
N ARG A 264 -21.76 13.73 3.74
CA ARG A 264 -22.53 14.83 4.36
C ARG A 264 -21.97 16.20 3.96
N SER A 265 -22.79 17.24 4.06
CA SER A 265 -22.33 18.63 3.88
C SER A 265 -21.23 18.99 4.89
N GLY A 266 -20.17 19.65 4.42
CA GLY A 266 -18.95 19.94 5.18
C GLY A 266 -18.01 18.74 5.38
N GLY A 267 -18.35 17.58 4.80
CA GLY A 267 -17.56 16.35 4.90
C GLY A 267 -16.37 16.30 3.93
N THR A 268 -15.71 15.14 3.87
CA THR A 268 -14.55 14.94 2.98
C THR A 268 -14.65 13.63 2.20
N LEU A 269 -14.51 13.73 0.88
CA LEU A 269 -14.26 12.61 -0.03
C LEU A 269 -12.76 12.52 -0.34
N VAL A 270 -12.13 11.40 0.00
CA VAL A 270 -10.74 11.11 -0.34
C VAL A 270 -10.66 10.14 -1.51
N LEU A 271 -9.90 10.52 -2.55
CA LEU A 271 -9.65 9.69 -3.74
C LEU A 271 -8.33 8.93 -3.56
N VAL A 272 -8.41 7.61 -3.41
CA VAL A 272 -7.27 6.69 -3.29
C VAL A 272 -7.16 5.81 -4.53
N GLY A 273 -8.29 5.33 -5.04
CA GLY A 273 -8.36 4.52 -6.25
C GLY A 273 -7.94 5.32 -7.49
N LEU A 274 -7.20 4.68 -8.40
CA LEU A 274 -6.78 5.29 -9.65
C LEU A 274 -7.69 4.85 -10.80
N GLY A 275 -8.44 5.81 -11.32
CA GLY A 275 -9.34 5.66 -12.46
C GLY A 275 -8.72 6.09 -13.79
N PRO A 276 -9.56 6.31 -14.82
CA PRO A 276 -9.13 6.97 -16.06
C PRO A 276 -8.71 8.42 -15.78
N GLU A 277 -7.97 9.02 -16.73
CA GLU A 277 -7.50 10.41 -16.64
C GLU A 277 -8.64 11.42 -16.48
N MET A 278 -9.76 11.19 -17.17
CA MET A 278 -10.94 12.06 -17.14
C MET A 278 -12.15 11.30 -16.61
N VAL A 279 -12.90 11.95 -15.72
CA VAL A 279 -14.16 11.46 -15.15
C VAL A 279 -15.20 12.58 -15.13
N THR A 280 -16.46 12.24 -15.37
CA THR A 280 -17.59 13.17 -15.27
C THR A 280 -18.14 13.14 -13.86
N LEU A 281 -18.08 14.26 -13.13
CA LEU A 281 -18.45 14.32 -11.72
C LEU A 281 -19.49 15.43 -11.45
N PRO A 282 -20.43 15.22 -10.52
CA PRO A 282 -21.38 16.24 -10.07
C PRO A 282 -20.70 17.27 -9.13
N ILE A 283 -19.69 17.99 -9.64
CA ILE A 283 -18.87 18.92 -8.82
C ILE A 283 -19.71 20.03 -8.20
N VAL A 284 -20.76 20.50 -8.88
CA VAL A 284 -21.69 21.49 -8.30
C VAL A 284 -22.36 20.96 -7.04
N ASN A 285 -22.74 19.67 -6.99
CA ASN A 285 -23.33 19.06 -5.80
C ASN A 285 -22.35 19.07 -4.60
N ALA A 286 -21.08 18.73 -4.84
CA ALA A 286 -20.05 18.79 -3.81
C ALA A 286 -19.82 20.23 -3.33
N ALA A 287 -19.67 21.16 -4.28
CA ALA A 287 -19.33 22.55 -4.00
C ALA A 287 -20.40 23.27 -3.17
N VAL A 288 -21.69 23.14 -3.53
CA VAL A 288 -22.78 23.83 -2.80
C VAL A 288 -23.02 23.28 -1.40
N ARG A 289 -22.43 22.12 -1.07
CA ARG A 289 -22.49 21.49 0.25
C ARG A 289 -21.15 21.52 0.99
N GLU A 290 -20.15 22.18 0.42
CA GLU A 290 -18.79 22.25 0.97
C GLU A 290 -18.19 20.86 1.25
N VAL A 291 -18.39 19.91 0.33
CA VAL A 291 -17.73 18.60 0.40
C VAL A 291 -16.34 18.71 -0.23
N ASP A 292 -15.32 18.59 0.61
CA ASP A 292 -13.93 18.61 0.17
C ASP A 292 -13.60 17.34 -0.63
N ILE A 293 -12.95 17.50 -1.78
CA ILE A 293 -12.42 16.38 -2.57
C ILE A 293 -10.89 16.42 -2.52
N ARG A 294 -10.28 15.38 -1.94
CA ARG A 294 -8.83 15.33 -1.65
C ARG A 294 -8.20 14.07 -2.24
N GLY A 295 -7.16 14.20 -3.06
CA GLY A 295 -6.42 13.04 -3.57
C GLY A 295 -5.50 12.41 -2.52
N VAL A 296 -5.09 11.16 -2.72
CA VAL A 296 -4.01 10.50 -1.98
C VAL A 296 -2.95 10.08 -2.98
N PHE A 297 -1.69 10.40 -2.69
CA PHE A 297 -0.56 9.89 -3.45
C PHE A 297 0.36 9.17 -2.49
N ARG A 298 0.24 7.83 -2.46
CA ARG A 298 1.00 6.95 -1.56
C ARG A 298 0.78 7.35 -0.10
N TYR A 299 1.83 7.86 0.56
CA TYR A 299 1.86 8.15 2.00
C TYR A 299 3.09 8.98 2.36
N CYS A 300 3.07 9.62 3.52
CA CYS A 300 4.25 10.17 4.19
C CYS A 300 4.12 10.06 5.71
N ASN A 301 5.24 9.85 6.41
CA ASN A 301 5.36 9.79 7.86
C ASN A 301 4.43 8.75 8.52
N THR A 302 4.35 7.55 7.95
CA THR A 302 3.40 6.49 8.37
C THR A 302 4.07 5.30 9.05
N TRP A 303 5.30 4.93 8.66
CA TRP A 303 5.97 3.70 9.14
C TRP A 303 6.04 3.58 10.66
N PRO A 304 6.51 4.60 11.42
CA PRO A 304 6.55 4.50 12.88
C PRO A 304 5.18 4.25 13.51
N MET A 305 4.12 4.89 12.98
CA MET A 305 2.76 4.70 13.46
C MET A 305 2.24 3.29 13.14
N ALA A 306 2.47 2.81 11.92
CA ALA A 306 2.07 1.47 11.51
C ALA A 306 2.75 0.39 12.36
N ILE A 307 4.06 0.51 12.60
CA ILE A 307 4.82 -0.38 13.50
C ILE A 307 4.21 -0.36 14.90
N ALA A 308 3.94 0.82 15.45
CA ALA A 308 3.35 0.94 16.79
C ALA A 308 1.96 0.30 16.87
N MET A 309 1.12 0.44 15.84
CA MET A 309 -0.21 -0.19 15.78
C MET A 309 -0.14 -1.72 15.72
N LEU A 310 0.80 -2.27 14.96
CA LEU A 310 1.03 -3.72 14.86
C LEU A 310 1.65 -4.29 16.15
N ALA A 311 2.65 -3.61 16.71
CA ALA A 311 3.33 -4.03 17.93
C ALA A 311 2.40 -4.00 19.15
N SER A 312 1.51 -2.99 19.23
CA SER A 312 0.48 -2.90 20.28
C SER A 312 -0.76 -3.76 20.01
N LYS A 313 -0.80 -4.49 18.88
CA LYS A 313 -1.92 -5.33 18.44
C LYS A 313 -3.26 -4.57 18.32
N LYS A 314 -3.19 -3.24 18.15
CA LYS A 314 -4.36 -2.39 17.86
C LYS A 314 -4.96 -2.67 16.48
N VAL A 315 -4.12 -3.14 15.54
CA VAL A 315 -4.54 -3.54 14.19
C VAL A 315 -4.02 -4.93 13.92
N ASN A 316 -4.87 -5.81 13.39
CA ASN A 316 -4.49 -7.13 12.91
C ASN A 316 -4.59 -7.20 11.38
N VAL A 317 -3.45 -7.18 10.69
CA VAL A 317 -3.38 -7.27 9.23
C VAL A 317 -3.22 -8.70 8.70
N GLN A 318 -2.95 -9.68 9.57
CA GLN A 318 -2.69 -11.06 9.18
C GLN A 318 -3.81 -11.70 8.34
N PRO A 319 -5.11 -11.46 8.63
CA PRO A 319 -6.21 -12.01 7.85
C PRO A 319 -6.24 -11.57 6.38
N LEU A 320 -5.45 -10.55 6.00
CA LEU A 320 -5.33 -10.11 4.60
C LEU A 320 -4.44 -11.06 3.79
N VAL A 321 -3.51 -11.78 4.43
CA VAL A 321 -2.63 -12.74 3.75
C VAL A 321 -3.39 -14.03 3.47
N THR A 322 -3.61 -14.29 2.18
CA THR A 322 -4.38 -15.45 1.72
C THR A 322 -3.50 -16.53 1.12
N HIS A 323 -2.38 -16.16 0.51
CA HIS A 323 -1.48 -17.10 -0.16
C HIS A 323 -0.02 -16.71 0.07
N ARG A 324 0.86 -17.72 0.04
CA ARG A 324 2.31 -17.58 0.20
C ARG A 324 3.00 -18.40 -0.88
N PHE A 325 3.96 -17.82 -1.57
CA PHE A 325 4.76 -18.48 -2.60
C PHE A 325 6.25 -18.20 -2.34
N PRO A 326 7.16 -19.14 -2.58
CA PRO A 326 8.58 -18.83 -2.66
C PRO A 326 8.87 -17.94 -3.89
N LEU A 327 9.94 -17.16 -3.86
CA LEU A 327 10.33 -16.25 -4.96
C LEU A 327 10.40 -16.94 -6.33
N GLU A 328 10.85 -18.19 -6.37
CA GLU A 328 10.96 -19.03 -7.57
C GLU A 328 9.60 -19.24 -8.26
N LYS A 329 8.51 -19.14 -7.50
CA LYS A 329 7.13 -19.26 -7.97
C LYS A 329 6.47 -17.90 -8.21
N ALA A 330 7.25 -16.83 -8.37
CA ALA A 330 6.72 -15.49 -8.62
C ALA A 330 5.70 -15.47 -9.77
N MET A 331 5.97 -16.15 -10.89
CA MET A 331 5.04 -16.20 -12.02
C MET A 331 3.69 -16.84 -11.66
N GLU A 332 3.68 -17.90 -10.84
CA GLU A 332 2.45 -18.51 -10.34
C GLU A 332 1.67 -17.53 -9.44
N ALA A 333 2.37 -16.81 -8.57
CA ALA A 333 1.79 -15.79 -7.69
C ALA A 333 1.18 -14.62 -8.47
N PHE A 334 1.83 -14.19 -9.56
CA PHE A 334 1.29 -13.17 -10.47
C PHE A 334 0.01 -13.63 -11.16
N GLU A 335 -0.01 -14.86 -11.67
CA GLU A 335 -1.21 -15.40 -12.31
C GLU A 335 -2.36 -15.60 -11.30
N ALA A 336 -2.06 -16.00 -10.05
CA ALA A 336 -3.07 -16.08 -8.99
C ALA A 336 -3.70 -14.70 -8.70
N THR A 337 -2.87 -13.66 -8.59
CA THR A 337 -3.31 -12.28 -8.40
C THR A 337 -4.18 -11.80 -9.55
N LYS A 338 -3.75 -12.05 -10.80
CA LYS A 338 -4.47 -11.68 -12.01
C LYS A 338 -5.84 -12.34 -12.10
N LYS A 339 -5.98 -13.57 -11.62
CA LYS A 339 -7.25 -14.30 -11.52
C LYS A 339 -8.15 -13.82 -10.36
N GLY A 340 -7.68 -12.87 -9.56
CA GLY A 340 -8.40 -12.39 -8.38
C GLY A 340 -8.49 -13.41 -7.26
N LEU A 341 -7.56 -14.39 -7.21
CA LEU A 341 -7.52 -15.39 -6.16
C LEU A 341 -6.91 -14.78 -4.89
N GLY A 342 -7.71 -14.68 -3.83
CA GLY A 342 -7.27 -14.15 -2.54
C GLY A 342 -7.31 -12.62 -2.44
N ILE A 343 -6.59 -12.10 -1.45
CA ILE A 343 -6.57 -10.66 -1.09
C ILE A 343 -5.14 -10.14 -1.17
N LYS A 344 -4.28 -10.64 -0.28
CA LYS A 344 -2.84 -10.43 -0.35
C LYS A 344 -2.12 -11.75 -0.60
N ILE A 345 -1.18 -11.72 -1.53
CA ILE A 345 -0.26 -12.80 -1.81
C ILE A 345 1.15 -12.38 -1.40
N MET A 346 1.79 -13.21 -0.57
CA MET A 346 3.15 -13.00 -0.10
C MET A 346 4.16 -13.81 -0.93
N LEU A 347 5.24 -13.18 -1.36
CA LEU A 347 6.39 -13.84 -1.97
C LEU A 347 7.54 -13.94 -0.97
N LYS A 348 8.03 -15.14 -0.69
CA LYS A 348 9.05 -15.41 0.33
C LYS A 348 10.42 -15.49 -0.35
N CYS A 349 11.24 -14.48 -0.17
CA CYS A 349 12.49 -14.32 -0.88
C CYS A 349 13.71 -14.91 -0.18
N ASP A 350 13.57 -15.46 1.03
CA ASP A 350 14.66 -16.15 1.71
C ASP A 350 14.45 -17.67 1.73
N PRO A 351 15.27 -18.47 1.03
CA PRO A 351 15.17 -19.92 1.06
C PRO A 351 15.34 -20.54 2.46
N SER A 352 16.03 -19.84 3.38
CA SER A 352 16.31 -20.33 4.73
C SER A 352 15.16 -20.10 5.72
N ASP A 353 14.23 -19.18 5.43
CA ASP A 353 13.07 -18.92 6.26
C ASP A 353 11.84 -18.55 5.41
N GLN A 354 10.90 -19.50 5.34
CA GLN A 354 9.64 -19.38 4.60
C GLN A 354 8.45 -19.09 5.54
N ASN A 355 8.69 -18.85 6.83
CA ASN A 355 7.65 -18.58 7.82
C ASN A 355 7.17 -17.11 7.75
N PRO A 356 5.97 -16.80 8.30
CA PRO A 356 5.41 -15.45 8.32
C PRO A 356 6.24 -14.34 8.97
#